data_AF-A0A4U8UJT9-F1
#
_entry.id   AF-A0A4U8UJT9-F1
#
_cell.length_a   1.000
_cell.length_b   1.000
_cell.length_c   1.000
_cell.angle_alpha   90.00
_cell.angle_beta   90.00
_cell.angle_gamma   90.00
#
_symmetry.space_group_name_H-M   'P 1'
#
loop_
_entity.id
_entity.type
_entity.pdbx_description
1 polymer ?
#
loop_
_entity_poly.entity_id
_entity_poly.type
_entity_poly.pdbx_seq_one_letter_code
_entity_poly.pdbx_strand_id
1 'polypeptide(L)'
;MEFVVPLPSRKLSAADLGLELDDLELKLEASPEKRPVEYNPFSAKQTRITLPEMLCPRRKLFSFGVKFDGTFEDVQDRLADGNAVDLERFEKANPRFREQTDKLWKNLCWKKFSMTEKADDESWRDAWQKGCTEEAVRLQGLVKRISQKAKTNEESIKKAKTLGFNCIKDSSSPTSASDKKMPITKGLKKIAPKRQAGPPIDPEVLRSNRREMRAIVNGSGSSSGVVRRGPGPLMKKVMKMVGKKRR
;
A
#
# COMPACT_ATOMS: atom_id res chain seq x y z
N MET A 1 21.62 21.96 -16.37
CA MET A 1 20.40 21.71 -17.15
C MET A 1 19.44 20.98 -16.23
N GLU A 2 18.57 21.76 -15.60
CA GLU A 2 17.52 21.27 -14.71
C GLU A 2 16.45 20.60 -15.56
N PHE A 3 16.07 19.37 -15.21
CA PHE A 3 14.95 18.67 -15.82
C PHE A 3 13.73 18.82 -14.91
N VAL A 4 12.83 19.71 -15.32
CA VAL A 4 11.46 19.79 -14.81
C VAL A 4 10.69 18.60 -15.41
N VAL A 5 10.22 17.69 -14.57
CA VAL A 5 9.37 16.57 -14.99
C VAL A 5 7.91 16.96 -14.72
N PRO A 6 7.01 16.96 -15.73
CA PRO A 6 5.60 17.26 -15.51
C PRO A 6 4.92 16.11 -14.75
N LEU A 7 4.31 16.41 -13.60
CA LEU A 7 3.43 15.48 -12.90
C LEU A 7 2.04 15.43 -13.56
N PRO A 8 1.42 14.26 -13.70
CA PRO A 8 0.07 14.14 -14.23
C PRO A 8 -0.95 14.69 -13.21
N SER A 9 -1.72 15.69 -13.63
CA SER A 9 -2.85 16.24 -12.89
C SER A 9 -4.00 15.24 -12.87
N ARG A 10 -4.01 14.33 -11.90
CA ARG A 10 -5.22 13.59 -11.54
C ARG A 10 -6.06 14.47 -10.62
N LYS A 11 -7.19 14.96 -11.15
CA LYS A 11 -8.27 15.53 -10.34
C LYS A 11 -8.85 14.39 -9.49
N LEU A 12 -8.35 14.25 -8.26
CA LEU A 12 -9.04 13.46 -7.23
C LEU A 12 -10.09 14.39 -6.62
N SER A 13 -11.35 14.06 -6.90
CA SER A 13 -12.53 14.69 -6.33
C SER A 13 -12.53 14.51 -4.81
N ALA A 14 -12.80 15.60 -4.10
CA ALA A 14 -12.80 15.70 -2.64
C ALA A 14 -14.10 15.19 -2.01
N ALA A 15 -14.51 13.96 -2.33
CA ALA A 15 -15.77 13.38 -1.85
C ALA A 15 -15.61 12.13 -0.96
N ASP A 16 -14.40 11.64 -0.67
CA ASP A 16 -14.27 10.23 -0.27
C ASP A 16 -13.66 9.93 1.12
N LEU A 17 -13.49 10.91 2.02
CA LEU A 17 -13.02 10.62 3.39
C LEU A 17 -13.63 11.52 4.47
N GLY A 18 -14.95 11.74 4.40
CA GLY A 18 -15.74 12.37 5.46
C GLY A 18 -16.78 11.40 6.02
N LEU A 19 -16.34 10.41 6.80
CA LEU A 19 -17.25 9.64 7.66
C LEU A 19 -17.46 10.42 8.97
N GLU A 20 -18.35 11.41 8.93
CA GLU A 20 -19.23 11.69 10.06
C GLU A 20 -20.43 10.75 9.91
N LEU A 21 -20.55 9.80 10.84
CA LEU A 21 -21.71 8.93 11.00
C LEU A 21 -22.57 9.54 12.10
N ASP A 22 -23.24 10.65 11.79
CA ASP A 22 -24.33 11.15 12.61
C ASP A 22 -25.48 11.57 11.68
N ASP A 23 -26.65 10.98 11.94
CA ASP A 23 -27.99 11.38 11.50
C ASP A 23 -28.29 11.51 10.00
N LEU A 24 -28.67 10.40 9.38
CA LEU A 24 -29.65 10.41 8.28
C LEU A 24 -30.72 9.34 8.48
N GLU A 25 -31.65 9.65 9.37
CA GLU A 25 -33.01 9.12 9.35
C GLU A 25 -33.73 9.71 8.11
N LEU A 26 -33.69 9.00 6.98
CA LEU A 26 -34.52 9.30 5.80
C LEU A 26 -35.48 8.16 5.54
N LYS A 27 -36.71 8.34 6.05
CA LYS A 27 -37.93 7.71 5.57
C LYS A 27 -38.07 7.96 4.07
N LEU A 28 -38.00 6.90 3.27
CA LEU A 28 -38.45 6.90 1.89
C LEU A 28 -39.33 5.66 1.68
N GLU A 29 -40.59 5.83 2.11
CA GLU A 29 -41.76 5.10 1.62
C GLU A 29 -41.86 5.34 0.10
N ALA A 30 -41.29 4.45 -0.70
CA ALA A 30 -41.53 4.39 -2.13
C ALA A 30 -42.60 3.32 -2.41
N SER A 31 -43.84 3.79 -2.51
CA SER A 31 -45.01 3.04 -2.96
C SER A 31 -44.77 2.42 -4.35
N PRO A 32 -44.93 1.08 -4.54
CA PRO A 32 -44.87 0.49 -5.86
C PRO A 32 -46.15 0.82 -6.64
N GLU A 33 -45.99 1.72 -7.61
CA GLU A 33 -46.96 2.08 -8.64
C GLU A 33 -47.36 0.82 -9.43
N LYS A 34 -48.63 0.42 -9.31
CA LYS A 34 -49.21 -0.74 -9.99
C LYS A 34 -49.32 -0.43 -11.48
N ARG A 35 -48.39 -0.96 -12.28
CA ARG A 35 -48.56 -0.98 -13.75
C ARG A 35 -49.66 -1.97 -14.13
N PRO A 36 -50.55 -1.63 -15.09
CA PRO A 36 -51.54 -2.57 -15.60
C PRO A 36 -50.82 -3.72 -16.31
N VAL A 37 -51.19 -4.95 -15.93
CA VAL A 37 -50.68 -6.18 -16.53
C VAL A 37 -51.25 -6.27 -17.95
N GLU A 38 -50.42 -5.98 -18.95
CA GLU A 38 -50.74 -6.15 -20.35
C GLU A 38 -50.90 -7.66 -20.64
N TYR A 39 -52.12 -8.06 -20.95
CA TYR A 39 -52.49 -9.45 -21.23
C TYR A 39 -51.88 -9.86 -22.57
N ASN A 40 -50.86 -10.72 -22.53
CA ASN A 40 -50.26 -11.30 -23.72
C ASN A 40 -50.89 -12.67 -24.03
N PRO A 41 -51.74 -12.79 -25.07
CA PRO A 41 -52.44 -14.03 -25.40
C PRO A 41 -51.51 -15.14 -25.95
N PHE A 42 -50.24 -14.84 -26.24
CA PHE A 42 -49.22 -15.83 -26.61
C PHE A 42 -48.39 -16.35 -25.44
N SER A 43 -48.78 -16.03 -24.19
CA SER A 43 -48.31 -16.73 -23.00
C SER A 43 -48.92 -18.14 -22.95
N ALA A 44 -48.51 -18.98 -23.89
CA ALA A 44 -48.80 -20.41 -23.88
C ALA A 44 -48.25 -20.94 -22.55
N LYS A 45 -49.18 -21.30 -21.67
CA LYS A 45 -48.91 -21.93 -20.37
C LYS A 45 -48.15 -23.22 -20.65
N GLN A 46 -46.83 -23.12 -20.69
CA GLN A 46 -45.94 -24.25 -20.69
C GLN A 46 -46.26 -25.00 -19.41
N THR A 47 -46.95 -26.13 -19.55
CA THR A 47 -47.23 -27.07 -18.46
C THR A 47 -45.88 -27.50 -17.93
N ARG A 48 -45.37 -26.77 -16.94
CA ARG A 48 -44.17 -27.14 -16.21
C ARG A 48 -44.52 -28.45 -15.54
N ILE A 49 -43.93 -29.53 -16.05
CA ILE A 49 -43.87 -30.80 -15.37
C ILE A 49 -43.20 -30.49 -14.03
N THR A 50 -44.01 -30.37 -12.97
CA THR A 50 -43.52 -30.25 -11.60
C THR A 50 -42.94 -31.61 -11.25
N LEU A 51 -41.66 -31.79 -11.52
CA LEU A 51 -40.91 -32.92 -10.98
C LEU A 51 -41.11 -32.89 -9.46
N PRO A 52 -41.49 -34.03 -8.83
CA PRO A 52 -41.59 -34.11 -7.39
C PRO A 52 -40.28 -33.58 -6.80
N GLU A 53 -40.40 -32.65 -5.86
CA GLU A 53 -39.27 -32.04 -5.19
C GLU A 53 -38.52 -33.15 -4.45
N MET A 54 -37.54 -33.72 -5.14
CA MET A 54 -36.59 -34.66 -4.56
C MET A 54 -35.83 -33.86 -3.52
N LEU A 55 -36.32 -33.91 -2.28
CA LEU A 55 -35.70 -33.31 -1.11
C LEU A 55 -34.38 -34.04 -0.87
N CYS A 56 -33.38 -33.71 -1.69
CA CYS A 56 -32.00 -34.03 -1.42
C CYS A 56 -31.74 -33.55 0.01
N PRO A 57 -31.33 -34.43 0.94
CA PRO A 57 -31.05 -34.05 2.31
C PRO A 57 -30.12 -32.84 2.27
N ARG A 58 -30.62 -31.68 2.72
CA ARG A 58 -29.84 -30.44 2.72
C ARG A 58 -28.62 -30.71 3.59
N ARG A 59 -27.47 -30.95 2.95
CA ARG A 59 -26.21 -31.15 3.65
C ARG A 59 -26.03 -29.93 4.54
N LYS A 60 -25.93 -30.16 5.86
CA LYS A 60 -25.74 -29.08 6.82
C LYS A 60 -24.52 -28.28 6.37
N LEU A 61 -24.73 -26.98 6.10
CA LEU A 61 -23.66 -26.07 5.73
C LEU A 61 -22.64 -26.05 6.87
N PHE A 62 -21.39 -26.39 6.55
CA PHE A 62 -20.32 -26.33 7.52
C PHE A 62 -20.14 -24.90 8.01
N SER A 63 -20.09 -24.76 9.33
CA SER A 63 -19.99 -23.46 9.99
C SER A 63 -18.76 -23.46 10.89
N PHE A 64 -17.81 -22.57 10.61
CA PHE A 64 -16.56 -22.47 11.34
C PHE A 64 -16.74 -22.11 12.83
N GLY A 65 -17.85 -21.47 13.20
CA GLY A 65 -18.12 -21.07 14.59
C GLY A 65 -18.78 -22.14 15.46
N VAL A 66 -19.02 -23.35 14.96
CA VAL A 66 -19.77 -24.40 15.68
C VAL A 66 -18.82 -25.50 16.14
N LYS A 67 -19.12 -26.10 17.29
CA LYS A 67 -18.41 -27.30 17.75
C LYS A 67 -18.59 -28.42 16.72
N PHE A 68 -17.48 -29.01 16.32
CA PHE A 68 -17.42 -30.04 15.30
C PHE A 68 -16.96 -31.34 15.95
N ASP A 69 -17.84 -32.34 15.98
CA ASP A 69 -17.61 -33.61 16.67
C ASP A 69 -16.89 -34.66 15.81
N GLY A 70 -16.76 -34.45 14.50
CA GLY A 70 -16.13 -35.39 13.57
C GLY A 70 -14.59 -35.40 13.58
N THR A 71 -13.99 -36.03 12.56
CA THR A 71 -12.54 -36.13 12.41
C THR A 71 -11.95 -34.91 11.69
N PHE A 72 -10.68 -34.58 11.93
CA PHE A 72 -10.05 -33.43 11.29
C PHE A 72 -10.03 -33.56 9.75
N GLU A 73 -9.86 -34.78 9.23
CA GLU A 73 -9.82 -35.09 7.80
C GLU A 73 -11.12 -34.67 7.09
N ASP A 74 -12.28 -34.85 7.72
CA ASP A 74 -13.59 -34.48 7.16
C ASP A 74 -13.74 -32.97 6.88
N VAL A 75 -12.97 -32.14 7.58
CA VAL A 75 -13.06 -30.68 7.52
C VAL A 75 -11.80 -30.04 6.96
N GLN A 76 -10.71 -30.79 6.80
CA GLN A 76 -9.40 -30.28 6.42
C GLN A 76 -9.46 -29.47 5.11
N ASP A 77 -10.12 -30.00 4.08
CA ASP A 77 -10.22 -29.32 2.77
C ASP A 77 -10.98 -27.99 2.90
N ARG A 78 -12.05 -27.98 3.69
CA ARG A 78 -12.85 -26.76 3.94
C ARG A 78 -12.07 -25.73 4.73
N LEU A 79 -11.25 -26.17 5.67
CA LEU A 79 -10.38 -25.29 6.46
C LEU A 79 -9.21 -24.75 5.62
N ALA A 80 -8.67 -25.56 4.69
CA ALA A 80 -7.59 -25.16 3.80
C ALA A 80 -8.00 -24.05 2.82
N ASP A 81 -9.24 -24.09 2.34
CA ASP A 81 -9.84 -23.05 1.50
C ASP A 81 -10.33 -21.83 2.31
N GLY A 82 -10.43 -21.98 3.64
CA GLY A 82 -10.92 -20.95 4.56
C GLY A 82 -9.99 -19.75 4.70
N ASN A 83 -10.56 -18.61 5.12
CA ASN A 83 -9.76 -17.44 5.45
C ASN A 83 -9.18 -17.56 6.87
N ALA A 84 -8.17 -16.73 7.20
CA ALA A 84 -7.55 -16.72 8.53
C ALA A 84 -8.57 -16.49 9.67
N VAL A 85 -9.57 -15.63 9.43
CA VAL A 85 -10.65 -15.35 10.40
C VAL A 85 -11.52 -16.59 10.64
N ASP A 86 -11.76 -17.38 9.60
CA ASP A 86 -12.59 -18.58 9.70
C ASP A 86 -11.83 -19.68 10.46
N LEU A 87 -10.53 -19.82 10.19
CA LEU A 87 -9.65 -20.75 10.90
C LEU A 87 -9.55 -20.39 12.39
N GLU A 88 -9.44 -19.10 12.73
CA GLU A 88 -9.44 -18.63 14.12
C GLU A 88 -10.77 -18.91 14.83
N ARG A 89 -11.90 -18.67 14.15
CA ARG A 89 -13.23 -19.01 14.67
C ARG A 89 -13.37 -20.51 14.94
N PHE A 90 -12.86 -21.34 14.03
CA PHE A 90 -12.87 -22.79 14.17
C PHE A 90 -12.04 -23.27 15.36
N GLU A 91 -10.82 -22.76 15.54
CA GLU A 91 -9.99 -23.09 16.70
C GLU A 91 -10.63 -22.65 18.01
N LYS A 92 -11.27 -21.47 18.03
CA LYS A 92 -11.97 -20.97 19.21
C LYS A 92 -13.14 -21.86 19.62
N ALA A 93 -13.89 -22.38 18.64
CA ALA A 93 -14.97 -23.33 18.90
C ALA A 93 -14.45 -24.75 19.22
N ASN A 94 -13.29 -25.13 18.66
CA ASN A 94 -12.74 -26.49 18.72
C ASN A 94 -11.24 -26.51 19.09
N PRO A 95 -10.87 -26.24 20.36
CA PRO A 95 -9.47 -26.17 20.78
C PRO A 95 -8.65 -27.45 20.58
N ARG A 96 -9.32 -28.61 20.47
CA ARG A 96 -8.68 -29.91 20.24
C ARG A 96 -7.93 -30.01 18.92
N PHE A 97 -8.30 -29.21 17.92
CA PHE A 97 -7.69 -29.28 16.58
C PHE A 97 -6.49 -28.33 16.40
N ARG A 98 -6.06 -27.63 17.47
CA ARG A 98 -5.06 -26.55 17.39
C ARG A 98 -3.72 -26.97 16.80
N GLU A 99 -3.25 -28.18 17.09
CA GLU A 99 -1.99 -28.70 16.56
C GLU A 99 -2.11 -29.07 15.07
N GLN A 100 -3.28 -29.54 14.65
CA GLN A 100 -3.53 -29.93 13.26
C GLN A 100 -3.75 -28.71 12.36
N THR A 101 -4.37 -27.65 12.88
CA THR A 101 -4.55 -26.37 12.19
C THR A 101 -3.25 -25.58 12.02
N ASP A 102 -2.19 -25.86 12.78
CA ASP A 102 -0.88 -25.18 12.67
C ASP A 102 -0.27 -25.33 11.26
N LYS A 103 -0.45 -26.48 10.62
CA LYS A 103 -0.05 -26.70 9.21
C LYS A 103 -0.82 -25.80 8.23
N LEU A 104 -2.07 -25.48 8.53
CA LEU A 104 -2.88 -24.58 7.70
C LEU A 104 -2.44 -23.13 7.89
N TRP A 105 -2.11 -22.74 9.13
CA TRP A 105 -1.50 -21.44 9.42
C TRP A 105 -0.18 -21.24 8.67
N LYS A 106 0.66 -22.27 8.61
CA LYS A 106 1.89 -22.25 7.81
C LYS A 106 1.63 -21.91 6.35
N ASN A 107 0.62 -22.54 5.74
CA ASN A 107 0.25 -22.29 4.35
C ASN A 107 -0.27 -20.85 4.15
N LEU A 108 -1.09 -20.35 5.08
CA LEU A 108 -1.54 -18.96 5.07
C LEU A 108 -0.36 -18.00 5.18
N CYS A 109 0.55 -18.23 6.12
CA CYS A 109 1.79 -17.46 6.29
C CYS A 109 2.58 -17.36 4.99
N TRP A 110 2.86 -18.48 4.32
CA TRP A 110 3.59 -18.45 3.06
C TRP A 110 2.86 -17.70 1.94
N LYS A 111 1.52 -17.79 1.91
CA LYS A 111 0.70 -17.09 0.92
C LYS A 111 0.73 -15.56 1.10
N LYS A 112 0.73 -15.08 2.34
CA LYS A 112 0.65 -13.63 2.64
C LYS A 112 2.02 -12.99 2.91
N PHE A 113 2.90 -13.71 3.58
CA PHE A 113 4.20 -13.24 4.04
C PHE A 113 5.31 -14.15 3.50
N SER A 114 5.70 -13.92 2.25
CA SER A 114 6.67 -14.76 1.53
C SER A 114 8.08 -14.82 2.15
N MET A 115 8.37 -14.02 3.18
CA MET A 115 9.68 -13.93 3.84
C MET A 115 9.62 -14.03 5.37
N THR A 116 8.50 -14.46 5.95
CA THR A 116 8.44 -14.63 7.41
C THR A 116 9.17 -15.89 7.80
N GLU A 117 10.35 -15.71 8.41
CA GLU A 117 11.03 -16.77 9.16
C GLU A 117 10.34 -16.93 10.52
N LYS A 118 9.92 -18.16 10.80
CA LYS A 118 9.35 -18.57 12.07
C LYS A 118 10.51 -18.86 13.03
N ALA A 119 10.41 -18.38 14.28
CA ALA A 119 11.34 -18.81 15.32
C ALA A 119 11.13 -20.30 15.66
N ASP A 120 12.18 -20.98 16.11
CA ASP A 120 12.12 -22.43 16.37
C ASP A 120 11.02 -22.79 17.38
N ASP A 121 10.85 -21.98 18.43
CA ASP A 121 9.90 -22.21 19.52
C ASP A 121 8.50 -21.57 19.35
N GLU A 122 8.27 -20.85 18.24
CA GLU A 122 7.00 -20.12 18.00
C GLU A 122 6.00 -20.99 17.24
N SER A 123 4.67 -20.82 17.39
CA SER A 123 3.71 -21.51 16.51
C SER A 123 3.54 -20.79 15.17
N TRP A 124 3.07 -21.47 14.10
CA TRP A 124 2.80 -20.76 12.84
C TRP A 124 1.67 -19.75 12.96
N ARG A 125 0.75 -19.98 13.91
CA ARG A 125 -0.31 -19.04 14.29
C ARG A 125 0.24 -17.76 14.89
N ASP A 126 1.23 -17.86 15.78
CA ASP A 126 1.86 -16.69 16.40
C ASP A 126 2.68 -15.90 15.35
N ALA A 127 3.41 -16.62 14.49
CA ALA A 127 4.13 -16.02 13.36
C ALA A 127 3.19 -15.28 12.40
N TRP A 128 1.98 -15.81 12.14
CA TRP A 128 0.94 -15.13 11.36
C TRP A 128 0.50 -13.82 12.03
N GLN A 129 0.25 -13.87 13.33
CA GLN A 129 -0.22 -12.72 14.10
C GLN A 129 0.84 -11.62 14.13
N LYS A 130 2.10 -11.99 14.33
CA LYS A 130 3.26 -11.09 14.23
C LYS A 130 3.38 -10.48 12.83
N GLY A 131 3.25 -11.28 11.77
CA GLY A 131 3.25 -10.76 10.40
C GLY A 131 2.12 -9.76 10.15
N CYS A 132 0.93 -9.99 10.71
CA CYS A 132 -0.19 -9.06 10.63
C CYS A 132 0.09 -7.73 11.35
N THR A 133 0.70 -7.76 12.54
CA THR A 133 1.02 -6.54 13.29
C THR A 133 2.14 -5.74 12.62
N GLU A 134 3.19 -6.40 12.13
CA GLU A 134 4.28 -5.75 11.39
C GLU A 134 3.77 -5.07 10.12
N GLU A 135 2.90 -5.74 9.36
CA GLU A 135 2.29 -5.17 8.17
C GLU A 135 1.38 -3.98 8.50
N ALA A 136 0.60 -4.05 9.59
CA ALA A 136 -0.22 -2.94 10.05
C ALA A 136 0.64 -1.72 10.42
N VAL A 137 1.76 -1.93 11.14
CA VAL A 137 2.71 -0.86 11.49
C VAL A 137 3.36 -0.27 10.23
N ARG A 138 3.75 -1.11 9.27
CA ARG A 138 4.33 -0.70 7.99
C ARG A 138 3.38 0.18 7.19
N LEU A 139 2.12 -0.24 7.07
CA LEU A 139 1.07 0.51 6.38
C LEU A 139 0.76 1.83 7.11
N GLN A 140 0.66 1.81 8.44
CA GLN A 140 0.45 3.03 9.23
C GLN A 140 1.59 4.04 9.03
N GLY A 141 2.84 3.58 9.00
CA GLY A 141 3.99 4.42 8.69
C GLY A 141 3.95 5.02 7.28
N LEU A 142 3.47 4.26 6.29
CA LEU A 142 3.27 4.76 4.93
C LEU A 142 2.19 5.84 4.87
N VAL A 143 1.03 5.60 5.51
CA VAL A 143 -0.08 6.56 5.61
C VAL A 143 0.39 7.86 6.25
N LYS A 144 1.15 7.80 7.34
CA LYS A 144 1.74 8.97 8.01
C LYS A 144 2.64 9.78 7.07
N ARG A 145 3.53 9.12 6.31
CA ARG A 145 4.41 9.80 5.34
C ARG A 145 3.65 10.43 4.18
N ILE A 146 2.63 9.75 3.66
CA ILE A 146 1.77 10.30 2.61
C ILE A 146 1.04 11.54 3.12
N SER A 147 0.45 11.44 4.32
CA SER A 147 -0.26 12.55 4.96
C SER A 147 0.66 13.75 5.24
N GLN A 148 1.88 13.51 5.70
CA GLN A 148 2.87 14.56 5.93
C GLN A 148 3.26 15.25 4.61
N LYS A 149 3.52 14.48 3.54
CA LYS A 149 3.82 15.04 2.22
C LYS A 149 2.66 15.86 1.67
N ALA A 150 1.43 15.40 1.84
CA ALA A 150 0.23 16.12 1.44
C ALA A 150 0.12 17.48 2.15
N LYS A 151 0.32 17.51 3.48
CA LYS A 151 0.32 18.75 4.28
C LYS A 151 1.41 19.73 3.82
N THR A 152 2.64 19.25 3.63
CA THR A 152 3.74 20.12 3.14
C THR A 152 3.49 20.66 1.73
N ASN A 153 2.83 19.87 0.86
CA ASN A 153 2.47 20.32 -0.48
C ASN A 153 1.37 21.39 -0.41
N GLU A 154 0.33 21.18 0.40
CA GLU A 154 -0.73 22.16 0.62
C GLU A 154 -0.18 23.50 1.14
N GLU A 155 0.74 23.47 2.10
CA GLU A 155 1.42 24.67 2.60
C GLU A 155 2.25 25.36 1.51
N SER A 156 2.94 24.60 0.65
CA SER A 156 3.69 25.16 -0.48
C SER A 156 2.78 25.82 -1.51
N ILE A 157 1.61 25.24 -1.78
CA ILE A 157 0.57 25.80 -2.66
C ILE A 157 0.02 27.10 -2.06
N LYS A 158 -0.29 27.11 -0.75
CA LYS A 158 -0.76 28.31 -0.05
C LYS A 158 0.27 29.45 -0.11
N LYS A 159 1.55 29.14 0.14
CA LYS A 159 2.66 30.11 0.04
C LYS A 159 2.87 30.64 -1.38
N ALA A 160 2.78 29.78 -2.39
CA ALA A 160 2.87 30.21 -3.79
C ALA A 160 1.70 31.13 -4.18
N LYS A 161 0.48 30.83 -3.69
CA LYS A 161 -0.71 31.64 -3.95
C LYS A 161 -0.63 33.02 -3.29
N THR A 162 -0.10 33.13 -2.06
CA THR A 162 0.08 34.44 -1.41
C THR A 162 1.17 35.28 -2.07
N LEU A 163 2.27 34.68 -2.52
CA LEU A 163 3.31 35.37 -3.28
C LEU A 163 2.82 35.86 -4.64
N GLY A 164 2.04 35.05 -5.36
CA GLY A 164 1.45 35.40 -6.66
C GLY A 164 0.42 36.54 -6.62
N PHE A 165 -0.19 36.79 -5.45
CA PHE A 165 -1.17 37.87 -5.28
C PHE A 165 -0.52 39.22 -4.92
N ASN A 166 0.66 39.20 -4.27
CA ASN A 166 1.37 40.41 -3.86
C ASN A 166 2.17 41.06 -4.99
N CYS A 167 2.54 40.33 -6.04
CA CYS A 167 3.28 40.90 -7.18
C CYS A 167 2.39 41.56 -8.25
N ILE A 168 1.06 41.54 -8.10
CA ILE A 168 0.12 42.17 -9.05
C ILE A 168 -0.37 43.54 -8.56
N LYS A 169 -0.20 43.89 -7.28
CA LYS A 169 -0.72 45.15 -6.72
C LYS A 169 0.15 46.39 -6.90
N ASP A 170 1.41 46.23 -7.33
CA ASP A 170 2.35 47.36 -7.49
C ASP A 170 2.58 47.75 -8.97
N SER A 171 1.80 47.22 -9.91
CA SER A 171 1.90 47.56 -11.34
C SER A 171 1.01 48.73 -11.78
N SER A 172 0.48 49.52 -10.84
CA SER A 172 0.01 50.87 -11.17
C SER A 172 1.20 51.85 -11.26
N SER A 173 1.83 51.89 -12.44
CA SER A 173 2.58 53.00 -13.06
C SER A 173 3.70 53.72 -12.26
N PRO A 174 4.84 53.95 -12.94
CA PRO A 174 5.00 55.32 -13.45
C PRO A 174 5.28 55.34 -14.95
N THR A 175 4.42 56.05 -15.64
CA THR A 175 4.69 56.70 -16.92
C THR A 175 5.96 57.53 -16.78
N SER A 176 7.02 57.20 -17.52
CA SER A 176 7.79 58.17 -18.30
C SER A 176 8.93 57.48 -19.03
N ALA A 177 8.90 57.64 -20.35
CA ALA A 177 9.99 57.35 -21.25
C ALA A 177 11.24 58.14 -20.82
N SER A 178 12.37 57.46 -20.64
CA SER A 178 13.66 58.07 -20.92
C SER A 178 14.68 57.00 -21.28
N ASP A 179 15.02 57.06 -22.55
CA ASP A 179 16.07 56.35 -23.27
C ASP A 179 17.43 56.68 -22.61
N LYS A 180 18.00 55.74 -21.82
CA LYS A 180 19.35 55.88 -21.28
C LYS A 180 20.12 54.55 -21.34
N LYS A 181 21.09 54.59 -22.26
CA LYS A 181 22.25 53.72 -22.49
C LYS A 181 22.68 52.85 -21.31
N MET A 182 22.86 51.57 -21.61
CA MET A 182 23.45 50.56 -20.74
C MET A 182 24.93 50.85 -20.43
N PRO A 183 25.35 50.84 -19.15
CA PRO A 183 26.74 50.59 -18.81
C PRO A 183 26.98 49.08 -18.65
N ILE A 184 27.90 48.56 -19.48
CA ILE A 184 28.56 47.28 -19.28
C ILE A 184 29.36 47.35 -17.98
N THR A 185 28.85 46.79 -16.88
CA THR A 185 29.66 46.53 -15.68
C THR A 185 29.98 45.06 -15.58
N LYS A 186 31.23 44.75 -15.92
CA LYS A 186 31.90 43.49 -15.62
C LYS A 186 32.05 43.34 -14.10
N GLY A 187 31.82 42.12 -13.60
CA GLY A 187 32.39 41.67 -12.32
C GLY A 187 31.45 41.61 -11.13
N LEU A 188 30.53 40.63 -11.12
CA LEU A 188 29.92 40.18 -9.86
C LEU A 188 30.73 38.98 -9.33
N LYS A 189 31.54 39.26 -8.30
CA LYS A 189 32.24 38.25 -7.50
C LYS A 189 31.23 37.30 -6.86
N LYS A 190 31.42 36.00 -7.06
CA LYS A 190 30.72 34.93 -6.37
C LYS A 190 30.99 35.04 -4.86
N ILE A 191 30.02 35.52 -4.09
CA ILE A 191 30.02 35.33 -2.64
C ILE A 191 29.42 33.95 -2.39
N ALA A 192 30.31 32.98 -2.13
CA ALA A 192 29.91 31.65 -1.69
C ALA A 192 29.23 31.76 -0.32
N PRO A 193 28.10 31.08 -0.08
CA PRO A 193 27.51 31.00 1.25
C PRO A 193 28.48 30.27 2.18
N LYS A 194 28.91 30.97 3.22
CA LYS A 194 29.75 30.48 4.31
C LYS A 194 28.96 29.40 5.05
N ARG A 195 29.22 28.12 4.72
CA ARG A 195 28.76 26.97 5.51
C ARG A 195 29.34 27.13 6.91
N GLN A 196 28.49 27.44 7.89
CA GLN A 196 28.85 27.30 9.29
C GLN A 196 29.18 25.83 9.53
N ALA A 197 30.43 25.57 9.90
CA ALA A 197 30.85 24.27 10.39
C ALA A 197 30.06 23.98 11.67
N GLY A 198 29.21 22.96 11.63
CA GLY A 198 28.69 22.38 12.85
C GLY A 198 29.85 21.83 13.70
N PRO A 199 29.68 21.74 15.03
CA PRO A 199 30.71 21.23 15.91
C PRO A 199 31.15 19.82 15.49
N PRO A 200 32.43 19.47 15.69
CA PRO A 200 32.97 18.16 15.33
C PRO A 200 32.18 17.07 16.04
N ILE A 201 31.40 16.31 15.29
CA ILE A 201 30.72 15.12 15.79
C ILE A 201 31.79 14.03 15.89
N ASP A 202 32.01 13.57 17.11
CA ASP A 202 32.95 12.51 17.45
C ASP A 202 32.60 11.22 16.68
N PRO A 203 33.50 10.68 15.83
CA PRO A 203 33.23 9.49 15.02
C PRO A 203 33.03 8.20 15.84
N GLU A 204 33.22 8.23 17.16
CA GLU A 204 33.04 7.05 18.02
C GLU A 204 31.57 6.72 18.32
N VAL A 205 30.66 7.72 18.32
CA VAL A 205 29.24 7.51 18.65
C VAL A 205 28.43 6.86 17.51
N LEU A 206 28.92 6.94 16.26
CA LEU A 206 28.27 6.31 15.10
C LEU A 206 28.67 4.84 14.87
N ARG A 207 29.65 4.31 15.63
CA ARG A 207 30.06 2.90 15.53
C ARG A 207 29.35 1.96 16.51
N SER A 208 28.77 2.47 17.59
CA SER A 208 28.12 1.63 18.60
C SER A 208 26.71 1.16 18.22
N ASN A 209 25.97 1.87 17.36
CA ASN A 209 24.61 1.46 16.98
C ASN A 209 24.50 0.54 15.75
N ARG A 210 25.63 0.04 15.21
CA ARG A 210 25.62 -0.86 14.03
C ARG A 210 26.14 -2.26 14.29
N ARG A 211 26.54 -2.58 15.53
CA ARG A 211 27.15 -3.88 15.86
C ARG A 211 26.26 -4.87 16.61
N GLU A 212 25.05 -4.49 17.01
CA GLU A 212 24.22 -5.37 17.85
C GLU A 212 23.23 -6.28 17.09
N MET A 213 23.22 -6.27 15.75
CA MET A 213 22.30 -7.10 14.94
C MET A 213 23.02 -8.07 13.99
N ARG A 214 24.25 -8.49 14.31
CA ARG A 214 24.98 -9.52 13.52
C ARG A 214 25.88 -10.42 14.37
N ALA A 215 25.27 -11.25 15.18
CA ALA A 215 25.73 -12.59 15.53
C ALA A 215 24.44 -13.34 15.86
N ILE A 216 23.96 -14.28 15.06
CA ILE A 216 24.47 -15.64 14.91
C ILE A 216 23.91 -16.18 13.59
N VAL A 217 24.74 -16.50 12.60
CA VAL A 217 24.54 -17.63 11.66
C VAL A 217 25.93 -18.04 11.16
N ASN A 218 26.49 -19.06 11.78
CA ASN A 218 27.47 -19.95 11.15
C ASN A 218 26.71 -21.16 10.65
N GLY A 219 26.81 -21.45 9.36
CA GLY A 219 26.14 -22.62 8.75
C GLY A 219 26.35 -22.69 7.25
N SER A 220 27.49 -23.27 6.87
CA SER A 220 27.98 -23.55 5.52
C SER A 220 26.99 -24.24 4.57
N GLY A 221 27.09 -23.94 3.26
CA GLY A 221 26.57 -24.86 2.23
C GLY A 221 26.35 -24.26 0.84
N SER A 222 27.35 -24.45 -0.03
CA SER A 222 27.40 -24.22 -1.48
C SER A 222 26.12 -24.38 -2.31
N SER A 223 25.86 -23.46 -3.24
CA SER A 223 26.08 -23.68 -4.69
C SER A 223 25.85 -22.41 -5.51
N SER A 224 26.59 -22.32 -6.61
CA SER A 224 26.85 -21.11 -7.37
C SER A 224 25.73 -20.74 -8.34
N GLY A 225 25.20 -19.52 -8.21
CA GLY A 225 24.43 -18.84 -9.25
C GLY A 225 25.05 -17.47 -9.52
N VAL A 226 26.02 -17.40 -10.43
CA VAL A 226 26.62 -16.13 -10.86
C VAL A 226 25.60 -15.35 -11.68
N VAL A 227 24.75 -14.59 -11.00
CA VAL A 227 23.93 -13.56 -11.65
C VAL A 227 24.88 -12.44 -12.06
N ARG A 228 25.33 -12.45 -13.32
CA ARG A 228 26.11 -11.36 -13.90
C ARG A 228 25.26 -10.09 -13.92
N ARG A 229 25.36 -9.28 -12.86
CA ARG A 229 24.81 -7.92 -12.84
C ARG A 229 25.58 -7.09 -13.87
N GLY A 230 24.91 -6.71 -14.95
CA GLY A 230 25.51 -5.91 -16.01
C GLY A 230 26.01 -4.54 -15.52
N PRO A 231 26.84 -3.85 -16.31
CA PRO A 231 27.40 -2.55 -15.94
C PRO A 231 26.30 -1.55 -15.61
N GLY A 232 26.37 -0.94 -14.43
CA GLY A 232 25.43 0.07 -13.98
C GLY A 232 25.34 1.27 -14.95
N PRO A 233 24.25 2.06 -14.89
CA PRO A 233 23.96 3.11 -15.89
C PRO A 233 25.08 4.12 -16.12
N LEU A 234 25.86 4.45 -15.08
CA LEU A 234 27.01 5.35 -15.17
C LEU A 234 28.18 4.74 -15.96
N MET A 235 28.42 3.43 -15.81
CA MET A 235 29.52 2.72 -16.46
C MET A 235 29.29 2.56 -17.97
N LYS A 236 28.02 2.45 -18.40
CA LYS A 236 27.64 2.48 -19.82
C LYS A 236 28.03 3.78 -20.53
N LYS A 237 27.97 4.92 -19.83
CA LYS A 237 28.29 6.23 -20.42
C LYS A 237 29.80 6.41 -20.63
N VAL A 238 30.62 5.90 -19.70
CA VAL A 238 32.08 5.92 -19.81
C VAL A 238 32.56 5.03 -20.96
N MET A 239 32.02 3.80 -21.07
CA MET A 239 32.38 2.90 -22.18
C MET A 239 32.04 3.48 -23.56
N LYS A 240 30.94 4.24 -23.65
CA LYS A 240 30.54 4.92 -24.90
C LYS A 240 31.48 6.07 -25.31
N MET A 241 32.18 6.70 -24.35
CA MET A 241 33.17 7.74 -24.64
C MET A 241 34.54 7.15 -25.02
N VAL A 242 34.92 6.02 -24.43
CA VAL A 242 36.20 5.35 -24.74
C VAL A 242 36.16 4.67 -26.11
N GLY A 243 35.01 4.14 -26.54
CA GLY A 243 34.87 3.47 -27.85
C GLY A 243 34.89 4.38 -29.07
N LYS A 244 34.89 5.71 -28.91
CA LYS A 244 34.74 6.66 -30.03
C LYS A 244 36.07 7.23 -30.56
N LYS A 245 37.22 6.74 -30.08
CA LYS A 245 38.56 7.20 -30.48
C LYS A 245 39.37 6.13 -31.22
N ARG A 246 38.75 5.52 -32.23
CA ARG A 246 39.41 4.76 -33.30
C ARG A 246 38.62 4.94 -34.60
N ARG A 247 38.74 6.11 -35.20
CA ARG A 247 38.68 6.37 -36.65
C ARG A 247 39.63 7.51 -36.94
#